data_AF-A0A0C2X2E0-F1
#
_entry.id   AF-A0A0C2X2E0-F1
#
_cell.length_a   1.000
_cell.length_b   1.000
_cell.length_c   1.000
_cell.angle_alpha   90.00
_cell.angle_beta   90.00
_cell.angle_gamma   90.00
#
_symmetry.space_group_name_H-M   'P 1'
#
loop_
_entity.id
_entity.type
_entity.pdbx_description
1 polymer ?
#
loop_
_entity_poly.entity_id
_entity_poly.type
_entity_poly.pdbx_seq_one_letter_code
_entity_poly.pdbx_strand_id
1 'polypeptide(L)'
;MSSFSQSVTDHICGQYHNRCGICLCRCPAASVQTAHLIDSTPAGGRVLEVAVDLCLLTADYERNSSMNGMALCADCYISYFAPNLIALSPPAPVLDYICNYLIDTPTTDQKPLNQVFDLLRLSMTGSNVALPDPTPILPYLGLFTIVPLMLHELLDCTISTNHLPELSHLQDNQFAPAPHGTSPADQNVARIFDVLAIAAGNPPVSLGDIPLWLEHPQFQQQRYWHLPVRIEAVLAVLIEQADFGINKIPEINTAKAIGGIIKLQRLGLKVSKPSADDGPVPGVGPAGGGRSP
;
A
#
# COMPACT_ATOMS: atom_id res chain seq x y z
N MET A 1 10.00 13.46 -18.87
CA MET A 1 9.47 13.37 -17.49
C MET A 1 8.57 14.56 -17.27
N SER A 2 7.36 14.38 -16.75
CA SER A 2 6.57 15.53 -16.30
C SER A 2 7.07 16.00 -14.95
N SER A 3 7.18 17.30 -14.77
CA SER A 3 7.48 17.92 -13.48
C SER A 3 6.22 18.56 -12.90
N PHE A 4 6.13 18.60 -11.57
CA PHE A 4 5.16 19.45 -10.90
C PHE A 4 5.43 20.92 -11.22
N SER A 5 4.42 21.78 -11.07
CA SER A 5 4.66 23.23 -11.01
C SER A 5 5.59 23.57 -9.83
N GLN A 6 6.29 24.69 -9.92
CA GLN A 6 7.21 25.11 -8.84
C GLN A 6 6.46 25.28 -7.51
N SER A 7 5.27 25.87 -7.53
CA SER A 7 4.44 26.03 -6.33
C SER A 7 4.08 24.71 -5.65
N VAL A 8 3.77 23.66 -6.43
CA VAL A 8 3.46 22.33 -5.91
C VAL A 8 4.73 21.65 -5.41
N THR A 9 5.84 21.80 -6.12
CA THR A 9 7.16 21.31 -5.68
C THR A 9 7.56 21.92 -4.34
N ASP A 10 7.46 23.24 -4.20
CA ASP A 10 7.77 23.96 -2.97
C ASP A 10 6.85 23.51 -1.83
N HIS A 11 5.57 23.30 -2.12
CA HIS A 11 4.61 22.79 -1.13
C HIS A 11 4.94 21.38 -0.67
N ILE A 12 5.23 20.44 -1.57
CA ILE A 12 5.64 19.07 -1.23
C ILE A 12 6.94 19.11 -0.41
N CYS A 13 7.97 19.80 -0.89
CA CYS A 13 9.24 19.90 -0.16
C CYS A 13 9.08 20.53 1.22
N GLY A 14 8.25 21.57 1.32
CA GLY A 14 7.90 22.23 2.58
C GLY A 14 7.16 21.30 3.55
N GLN A 15 6.14 20.60 3.07
CA GLN A 15 5.35 19.64 3.86
C GLN A 15 6.20 18.50 4.41
N TYR A 16 7.16 17.99 3.63
CA TYR A 16 8.07 16.94 4.06
C TYR A 16 9.32 17.51 4.77
N HIS A 17 9.44 18.83 4.93
CA HIS A 17 10.59 19.53 5.50
C HIS A 17 11.94 19.10 4.88
N ASN A 18 11.95 18.91 3.56
CA ASN A 18 13.08 18.39 2.77
C ASN A 18 13.59 17.01 3.23
N ARG A 19 12.73 16.18 3.84
CA ARG A 19 13.03 14.79 4.15
C ARG A 19 12.46 13.87 3.09
N CYS A 20 13.11 12.74 2.88
CA CYS A 20 12.53 11.65 2.12
C CYS A 20 11.35 11.04 2.89
N GLY A 21 10.19 10.90 2.24
CA GLY A 21 9.02 10.23 2.81
C GLY A 21 9.25 8.76 3.13
N ILE A 22 10.26 8.13 2.54
CA ILE A 22 10.52 6.69 2.66
C ILE A 22 11.57 6.40 3.74
N CYS A 23 12.78 6.93 3.57
CA CYS A 23 13.89 6.67 4.49
C CYS A 23 14.08 7.75 5.56
N LEU A 24 13.28 8.82 5.56
CA LEU A 24 13.29 9.93 6.54
C LEU A 24 14.58 10.77 6.55
N CYS A 25 15.55 10.45 5.69
CA CYS A 25 16.78 11.19 5.51
C CYS A 25 16.48 12.63 5.08
N ARG A 26 17.09 13.58 5.81
CA ARG A 26 17.02 15.00 5.48
C ARG A 26 18.00 15.29 4.35
N CYS A 27 17.49 15.87 3.27
CA CYS A 27 18.27 16.23 2.10
C CYS A 27 18.39 17.76 2.01
N PRO A 28 19.46 18.28 1.39
CA PRO A 28 19.44 19.64 0.86
C PRO A 28 18.21 19.83 -0.05
N ALA A 29 17.55 20.98 0.00
CA ALA A 29 16.34 21.24 -0.78
C ALA A 29 16.53 20.95 -2.29
N ALA A 30 17.71 21.29 -2.84
CA ALA A 30 18.06 21.05 -4.23
C ALA A 30 18.25 19.57 -4.60
N SER A 31 18.36 18.68 -3.61
CA SER A 31 18.56 17.23 -3.80
C SER A 31 17.28 16.42 -3.60
N VAL A 32 16.19 17.04 -3.14
CA VAL A 32 14.89 16.39 -2.98
C VAL A 32 14.25 16.20 -4.35
N GLN A 33 13.81 14.98 -4.62
CA GLN A 33 13.04 14.63 -5.81
C GLN A 33 11.55 14.65 -5.46
N THR A 34 10.73 15.38 -6.22
CA THR A 34 9.28 15.33 -6.09
C THR A 34 8.71 14.31 -7.07
N ALA A 35 8.47 13.10 -6.58
CA ALA A 35 7.95 12.01 -7.38
C ALA A 35 6.42 12.09 -7.46
N HIS A 36 5.87 11.91 -8.67
CA HIS A 36 4.43 11.76 -8.85
C HIS A 36 4.02 10.32 -8.50
N LEU A 37 2.83 10.15 -7.92
CA LEU A 37 2.16 8.85 -7.91
C LEU A 37 1.62 8.54 -9.32
N ILE A 38 0.91 9.50 -9.91
CA ILE A 38 0.37 9.41 -11.27
C ILE A 38 0.90 10.59 -12.09
N ASP A 39 1.88 10.37 -12.94
CA ASP A 39 2.53 11.43 -13.71
C ASP A 39 1.70 11.90 -14.93
N SER A 40 2.13 13.00 -15.57
CA SER A 40 1.48 13.52 -16.78
C SER A 40 1.99 12.87 -18.07
N THR A 41 2.82 11.83 -17.99
CA THR A 41 3.30 11.11 -19.18
C THR A 41 2.21 10.17 -19.71
N PRO A 42 2.38 9.56 -20.90
CA PRO A 42 1.45 8.54 -21.37
C PRO A 42 1.30 7.35 -20.42
N ALA A 43 2.33 7.02 -19.63
CA ALA A 43 2.25 5.95 -18.64
C ALA A 43 1.31 6.33 -17.49
N GLY A 44 1.48 7.51 -16.88
CA GLY A 44 0.55 8.01 -15.87
C GLY A 44 -0.85 8.30 -16.43
N GLY A 45 -0.97 8.62 -17.72
CA GLY A 45 -2.26 8.68 -18.42
C GLY A 45 -3.02 7.35 -18.37
N ARG A 46 -2.34 6.23 -18.68
CA ARG A 46 -2.94 4.89 -18.57
C ARG A 46 -3.32 4.53 -17.13
N VAL A 47 -2.48 4.85 -16.16
CA VAL A 47 -2.80 4.64 -14.74
C VAL A 47 -4.08 5.41 -14.35
N LEU A 48 -4.23 6.65 -14.81
CA LEU A 48 -5.44 7.43 -14.55
C LEU A 48 -6.67 6.83 -15.24
N GLU A 49 -6.56 6.38 -16.49
CA GLU A 49 -7.64 5.69 -17.20
C GLU A 49 -8.08 4.44 -16.43
N VAL A 50 -7.13 3.60 -16.00
CA VAL A 50 -7.39 2.43 -15.16
C VAL A 50 -8.03 2.84 -13.83
N ALA A 51 -7.55 3.90 -13.18
CA ALA A 51 -8.11 4.37 -11.91
C ALA A 51 -9.57 4.84 -12.04
N VAL A 52 -9.89 5.56 -13.12
CA VAL A 52 -11.25 5.98 -13.47
C VAL A 52 -12.11 4.77 -13.77
N ASP A 53 -11.55 3.80 -14.49
CA ASP A 53 -12.23 2.55 -14.78
C ASP A 53 -12.53 1.74 -13.51
N LEU A 54 -11.62 1.73 -12.56
CA LEU A 54 -11.83 1.05 -11.29
C LEU A 54 -12.69 1.87 -10.30
N CYS A 55 -13.21 3.02 -10.73
CA CYS A 55 -13.95 3.96 -9.90
C CYS A 55 -13.16 4.40 -8.64
N LEU A 56 -11.82 4.34 -8.69
CA LEU A 56 -10.91 4.77 -7.62
C LEU A 56 -10.67 6.28 -7.65
N LEU A 57 -10.57 6.83 -8.86
CA LEU A 57 -10.38 8.26 -9.10
C LEU A 57 -11.41 8.75 -10.12
N THR A 58 -11.59 10.06 -10.15
CA THR A 58 -12.42 10.75 -11.16
C THR A 58 -11.52 11.27 -12.28
N ALA A 59 -12.10 11.50 -13.46
CA ALA A 59 -11.34 11.94 -14.64
C ALA A 59 -10.69 13.33 -14.47
N ASP A 60 -11.20 14.13 -13.54
CA ASP A 60 -10.68 15.44 -13.14
C ASP A 60 -9.61 15.37 -12.05
N TYR A 61 -9.09 14.17 -11.72
CA TYR A 61 -8.02 14.01 -10.75
C TYR A 61 -6.80 14.92 -11.06
N GLU A 62 -6.51 15.84 -10.14
CA GLU A 62 -5.46 16.83 -10.29
C GLU A 62 -4.07 16.20 -10.16
N ARG A 63 -3.50 15.76 -11.29
CA ARG A 63 -2.14 15.19 -11.31
C ARG A 63 -1.04 16.19 -10.91
N ASN A 64 -1.28 17.49 -11.07
CA ASN A 64 -0.40 18.56 -10.59
C ASN A 64 -0.86 19.09 -9.21
N SER A 65 -1.03 18.20 -8.24
CA SER A 65 -1.41 18.50 -6.85
C SER A 65 -0.42 17.89 -5.88
N SER A 66 -0.23 18.51 -4.71
CA SER A 66 0.63 17.97 -3.66
C SER A 66 0.17 16.61 -3.15
N MET A 67 -1.14 16.33 -3.22
CA MET A 67 -1.73 15.05 -2.83
C MET A 67 -1.38 13.89 -3.79
N ASN A 68 -0.85 14.21 -4.97
CA ASN A 68 -0.36 13.26 -5.98
C ASN A 68 1.16 13.11 -5.95
N GLY A 69 1.85 13.69 -4.95
CA GLY A 69 3.30 13.75 -4.93
C GLY A 69 3.91 13.40 -3.58
N MET A 70 5.15 12.93 -3.62
CA MET A 70 5.95 12.67 -2.42
C MET A 70 7.38 13.16 -2.60
N ALA A 71 7.99 13.60 -1.50
CA ALA A 71 9.40 13.97 -1.46
C ALA A 71 10.27 12.73 -1.27
N LEU A 72 11.24 12.50 -2.15
CA LEU A 72 12.18 11.39 -2.09
C LEU A 72 13.63 11.90 -2.11
N CYS A 73 14.55 11.20 -1.44
CA CYS A 73 15.96 11.40 -1.71
C CYS A 73 16.34 10.78 -3.07
N ALA A 74 17.51 11.16 -3.59
CA ALA A 74 18.01 10.63 -4.86
C ALA A 74 18.08 9.09 -4.86
N ASP A 75 18.56 8.48 -3.77
CA ASP A 75 18.68 7.02 -3.67
C ASP A 75 17.30 6.34 -3.69
N CYS A 76 16.34 6.79 -2.87
CA CYS A 76 14.99 6.22 -2.87
C CYS A 76 14.32 6.36 -4.25
N TYR A 77 14.46 7.53 -4.87
CA TYR A 77 13.86 7.80 -6.18
C TYR A 77 14.51 7.00 -7.30
N ILE A 78 15.81 7.19 -7.53
CA ILE A 78 16.54 6.65 -8.69
C ILE A 78 16.73 5.15 -8.56
N SER A 79 17.05 4.65 -7.37
CA SER A 79 17.39 3.24 -7.19
C SER A 79 16.17 2.34 -7.06
N TYR A 80 15.01 2.85 -6.60
CA TYR A 80 13.88 1.97 -6.26
C TYR A 80 12.54 2.36 -6.91
N PHE A 81 12.10 3.62 -6.76
CA PHE A 81 10.78 4.04 -7.24
C PHE A 81 10.74 4.27 -8.76
N ALA A 82 11.67 5.05 -9.32
CA ALA A 82 11.74 5.32 -10.75
C ALA A 82 11.86 4.05 -11.63
N PRO A 83 12.67 3.03 -11.26
CA PRO A 83 12.72 1.76 -11.99
C PRO A 83 11.55 0.81 -11.69
N ASN A 84 10.61 1.17 -10.81
CA ASN A 84 9.52 0.31 -10.34
C ASN A 84 10.01 -1.00 -9.69
N LEU A 85 11.10 -0.95 -8.90
CA LEU A 85 11.53 -2.10 -8.11
C LEU A 85 10.65 -2.30 -6.88
N ILE A 86 10.12 -1.21 -6.32
CA ILE A 86 9.18 -1.20 -5.19
C ILE A 86 7.98 -0.30 -5.52
N ALA A 87 6.87 -0.53 -4.82
CA ALA A 87 5.70 0.34 -4.85
C ALA A 87 5.19 0.63 -3.44
N LEU A 88 4.34 1.65 -3.33
CA LEU A 88 3.51 1.85 -2.15
C LEU A 88 2.24 1.01 -2.27
N SER A 89 1.74 0.52 -1.16
CA SER A 89 0.48 -0.20 -1.07
C SER A 89 -0.34 0.30 0.12
N PRO A 90 -1.68 0.35 0.03
CA PRO A 90 -2.50 0.30 1.23
C PRO A 90 -2.13 -0.94 2.08
N PRO A 91 -2.17 -0.86 3.41
CA PRO A 91 -1.92 -2.02 4.27
C PRO A 91 -2.90 -3.16 3.99
N ALA A 92 -2.45 -4.40 4.18
CA ALA A 92 -3.28 -5.59 3.98
C ALA A 92 -4.69 -5.50 4.61
N PRO A 93 -4.87 -5.02 5.87
CA PRO A 93 -6.22 -4.85 6.44
C PRO A 93 -7.14 -3.97 5.59
N VAL A 94 -6.62 -2.88 5.01
CA VAL A 94 -7.39 -1.98 4.14
C VAL A 94 -7.71 -2.67 2.82
N LEU A 95 -6.73 -3.34 2.20
CA LEU A 95 -6.95 -4.07 0.94
C LEU A 95 -8.00 -5.18 1.12
N ASP A 96 -7.90 -5.97 2.20
CA ASP A 96 -8.81 -7.06 2.49
C ASP A 96 -10.22 -6.54 2.74
N TYR A 97 -10.36 -5.42 3.44
CA TYR A 97 -11.66 -4.77 3.61
C TYR A 97 -12.27 -4.34 2.27
N ILE A 98 -11.50 -3.72 1.38
CA ILE A 98 -11.99 -3.31 0.05
C ILE A 98 -12.36 -4.54 -0.79
N CYS A 99 -11.54 -5.58 -0.77
CA CYS A 99 -11.80 -6.83 -1.46
C CYS A 99 -13.10 -7.49 -0.96
N ASN A 100 -13.25 -7.62 0.36
CA ASN A 100 -14.46 -8.17 0.98
C ASN A 100 -15.69 -7.30 0.70
N TYR A 101 -15.57 -5.98 0.75
CA TYR A 101 -16.65 -5.08 0.37
C TYR A 101 -17.14 -5.33 -1.07
N LEU A 102 -16.22 -5.51 -2.02
CA LEU A 102 -16.55 -5.77 -3.42
C LEU A 102 -17.18 -7.15 -3.65
N ILE A 103 -16.86 -8.13 -2.79
CA ILE A 103 -17.36 -9.51 -2.90
C ILE A 103 -18.71 -9.66 -2.18
N ASP A 104 -18.82 -9.15 -0.96
CA ASP A 104 -19.92 -9.45 -0.04
C ASP A 104 -21.08 -8.45 -0.17
N THR A 105 -20.84 -7.24 -0.67
CA THR A 105 -21.90 -6.25 -0.90
C THR A 105 -22.62 -6.58 -2.21
N PRO A 106 -23.97 -6.64 -2.26
CA PRO A 106 -24.69 -6.79 -3.52
C PRO A 106 -24.32 -5.68 -4.52
N THR A 107 -24.10 -6.02 -5.79
CA THR A 107 -23.66 -5.05 -6.82
C THR A 107 -24.59 -3.83 -6.94
N THR A 108 -25.88 -3.97 -6.64
CA THR A 108 -26.86 -2.87 -6.63
C THR A 108 -26.64 -1.86 -5.51
N ASP A 109 -26.00 -2.29 -4.41
CA ASP A 109 -25.77 -1.49 -3.21
C ASP A 109 -24.31 -0.99 -3.14
N GLN A 110 -23.44 -1.51 -4.02
CA GLN A 110 -22.05 -1.09 -4.13
C GLN A 110 -21.95 0.35 -4.63
N LYS A 111 -21.31 1.19 -3.82
CA LYS A 111 -20.84 2.52 -4.17
C LYS A 111 -19.50 2.46 -4.91
N PRO A 112 -19.24 3.42 -5.82
CA PRO A 112 -17.92 3.67 -6.40
C PRO A 112 -16.82 3.74 -5.32
N LEU A 113 -15.64 3.16 -5.57
CA LEU A 113 -14.59 3.06 -4.56
C LEU A 113 -14.09 4.42 -4.05
N ASN A 114 -14.02 5.44 -4.89
CA ASN A 114 -13.71 6.80 -4.46
C ASN A 114 -14.69 7.29 -3.37
N GLN A 115 -15.99 7.00 -3.51
CA GLN A 115 -17.00 7.32 -2.50
C GLN A 115 -16.88 6.43 -1.26
N VAL A 116 -16.46 5.17 -1.41
CA VAL A 116 -16.16 4.29 -0.27
C VAL A 116 -15.03 4.89 0.55
N PHE A 117 -13.94 5.34 -0.07
CA PHE A 117 -12.85 6.01 0.62
C PHE A 117 -13.26 7.36 1.24
N ASP A 118 -14.17 8.12 0.62
CA ASP A 118 -14.77 9.30 1.24
C ASP A 118 -15.52 8.95 2.53
N LEU A 119 -16.34 7.90 2.51
CA LEU A 119 -17.08 7.40 3.66
C LEU A 119 -16.16 6.82 4.75
N LEU A 120 -15.09 6.11 4.37
CA LEU A 120 -14.08 5.64 5.32
C LEU A 120 -13.39 6.82 6.03
N ARG A 121 -13.05 7.89 5.31
CA ARG A 121 -12.53 9.13 5.92
C ARG A 121 -13.54 9.79 6.86
N LEU A 122 -14.82 9.81 6.52
CA LEU A 122 -15.88 10.29 7.44
C LEU A 122 -16.01 9.40 8.69
N SER A 123 -15.78 8.09 8.57
CA SER A 123 -15.83 7.16 9.70
C SER A 123 -14.71 7.43 10.70
N MET A 124 -13.52 7.86 10.24
CA MET A 124 -12.41 8.26 11.11
C MET A 124 -12.77 9.45 12.02
N THR A 125 -13.78 10.25 11.66
CA THR A 125 -14.26 11.36 12.50
C THR A 125 -15.37 10.94 13.47
N GLY A 126 -15.62 9.63 13.61
CA GLY A 126 -16.70 9.09 14.44
C GLY A 126 -18.09 9.12 13.79
N SER A 127 -18.17 9.46 12.49
CA SER A 127 -19.45 9.46 11.77
C SER A 127 -19.90 8.03 11.49
N ASN A 128 -21.19 7.75 11.68
CA ASN A 128 -21.78 6.50 11.21
C ASN A 128 -21.97 6.56 9.69
N VAL A 129 -21.51 5.55 8.96
CA VAL A 129 -21.58 5.50 7.50
C VAL A 129 -22.25 4.23 7.02
N ALA A 130 -22.85 4.29 5.84
CA ALA A 130 -23.47 3.12 5.18
C ALA A 130 -22.41 2.26 4.48
N LEU A 131 -21.49 1.68 5.25
CA LEU A 131 -20.50 0.69 4.82
C LEU A 131 -20.53 -0.51 5.80
N PRO A 132 -19.95 -1.67 5.43
CA PRO A 132 -19.56 -2.68 6.41
C PRO A 132 -18.72 -2.09 7.54
N ASP A 133 -18.68 -2.72 8.71
CA ASP A 133 -18.01 -2.16 9.89
C ASP A 133 -16.54 -1.78 9.59
N PRO A 134 -16.18 -0.48 9.54
CA PRO A 134 -14.83 -0.04 9.18
C PRO A 134 -13.90 -0.03 10.41
N THR A 135 -14.43 -0.26 11.62
CA THR A 135 -13.71 -0.18 12.90
C THR A 135 -12.35 -0.89 12.89
N PRO A 136 -12.21 -2.12 12.34
CA PRO A 136 -10.93 -2.83 12.35
C PRO A 136 -9.84 -2.20 11.46
N ILE A 137 -10.22 -1.40 10.46
CA ILE A 137 -9.28 -0.83 9.49
C ILE A 137 -8.93 0.64 9.75
N LEU A 138 -9.70 1.33 10.59
CA LEU A 138 -9.45 2.74 10.92
C LEU A 138 -8.00 3.06 11.32
N PRO A 139 -7.29 2.24 12.13
CA PRO A 139 -5.90 2.53 12.51
C PRO A 139 -4.93 2.52 11.32
N TYR A 140 -5.31 1.87 10.22
CA TYR A 140 -4.48 1.69 9.03
C TYR A 140 -4.85 2.68 7.90
N LEU A 141 -5.96 3.40 8.03
CA LEU A 141 -6.37 4.41 7.06
C LEU A 141 -5.39 5.60 7.11
N GLY A 142 -4.72 5.86 5.97
CA GLY A 142 -3.67 6.88 5.87
C GLY A 142 -2.25 6.33 6.08
N LEU A 143 -2.13 5.05 6.44
CA LEU A 143 -0.86 4.33 6.44
C LEU A 143 -0.66 3.61 5.10
N PHE A 144 0.60 3.33 4.78
CA PHE A 144 1.03 2.60 3.59
C PHE A 144 2.09 1.57 3.93
N THR A 145 2.26 0.54 3.11
CA THR A 145 3.39 -0.39 3.15
C THR A 145 4.24 -0.23 1.88
N ILE A 146 5.51 -0.64 1.94
CA ILE A 146 6.36 -0.79 0.77
C ILE A 146 6.31 -2.24 0.32
N VAL A 147 5.97 -2.46 -0.94
CA VAL A 147 5.89 -3.80 -1.53
C VAL A 147 6.96 -3.95 -2.61
N PRO A 148 7.81 -4.99 -2.55
CA PRO A 148 8.78 -5.22 -3.60
C PRO A 148 8.11 -5.83 -4.84
N LEU A 149 8.36 -5.25 -6.01
CA LEU A 149 7.81 -5.73 -7.29
C LEU A 149 8.76 -6.73 -7.96
N MET A 150 10.07 -6.44 -7.97
CA MET A 150 11.08 -7.27 -8.65
C MET A 150 12.06 -7.90 -7.65
N LEU A 151 11.67 -9.01 -7.01
CA LEU A 151 12.48 -9.61 -5.94
C LEU A 151 13.93 -9.97 -6.31
N HIS A 152 14.18 -10.39 -7.55
CA HIS A 152 15.50 -10.82 -7.98
C HIS A 152 16.50 -9.65 -8.08
N GLU A 153 16.02 -8.44 -8.34
CA GLU A 153 16.81 -7.21 -8.34
C GLU A 153 17.01 -6.65 -6.92
N LEU A 154 16.26 -7.15 -5.94
CA LEU A 154 16.25 -6.68 -4.56
C LEU A 154 16.94 -7.63 -3.58
N LEU A 155 17.66 -8.64 -4.08
CA LEU A 155 18.42 -9.58 -3.25
C LEU A 155 19.43 -8.81 -2.39
N ASP A 156 19.38 -9.03 -1.09
CA ASP A 156 20.22 -8.36 -0.08
C ASP A 156 20.15 -6.83 -0.08
N CYS A 157 19.16 -6.23 -0.76
CA CYS A 157 18.98 -4.78 -0.77
C CYS A 157 18.27 -4.28 0.50
N THR A 158 18.78 -3.17 1.04
CA THR A 158 18.15 -2.41 2.11
C THR A 158 18.16 -0.92 1.77
N ILE A 159 17.22 -0.18 2.37
CA ILE A 159 17.23 1.28 2.37
C ILE A 159 17.66 1.74 3.75
N SER A 160 18.82 2.37 3.86
CA SER A 160 19.26 2.93 5.13
C SER A 160 18.41 4.15 5.52
N THR A 161 18.08 4.25 6.80
CA THR A 161 17.37 5.37 7.42
C THR A 161 18.19 5.95 8.56
N ASN A 162 18.12 7.28 8.71
CA ASN A 162 18.73 7.99 9.83
C ASN A 162 17.74 8.25 10.99
N HIS A 163 16.50 7.80 10.85
CA HIS A 163 15.46 7.91 11.87
C HIS A 163 14.59 6.66 11.88
N LEU A 164 15.17 5.52 12.24
CA LEU A 164 14.43 4.29 12.50
C LEU A 164 13.43 4.55 13.65
N PRO A 165 12.12 4.57 13.38
CA PRO A 165 11.10 4.87 14.39
C PRO A 165 11.09 3.80 15.47
N GLU A 166 10.75 4.14 16.71
CA GLU A 166 10.49 3.15 17.76
C GLU A 166 9.31 2.23 17.39
N LEU A 167 9.16 1.13 18.14
CA LEU A 167 8.03 0.23 17.94
C LEU A 167 6.75 0.89 18.46
N SER A 168 5.68 0.74 17.69
CA SER A 168 4.31 1.08 18.07
C SER A 168 3.51 -0.20 18.24
N HIS A 169 2.64 -0.24 19.24
CA HIS A 169 1.71 -1.32 19.50
C HIS A 169 0.28 -0.86 19.19
N LEU A 170 -0.48 -1.65 18.45
CA LEU A 170 -1.89 -1.42 18.18
C LEU A 170 -2.72 -1.83 19.40
N GLN A 171 -3.30 -0.85 20.08
CA GLN A 171 -4.18 -1.04 21.23
C GLN A 171 -5.41 -0.15 21.08
N ASP A 172 -6.60 -0.69 21.37
CA ASP A 172 -7.86 0.06 21.30
C ASP A 172 -8.07 0.80 19.95
N ASN A 173 -7.71 0.12 18.85
CA ASN A 173 -7.73 0.65 17.47
C ASN A 173 -6.87 1.92 17.25
N GLN A 174 -5.80 2.07 18.01
CA GLN A 174 -4.83 3.14 17.82
C GLN A 174 -3.41 2.61 17.98
N PHE A 175 -2.50 3.10 17.14
CA PHE A 175 -1.09 2.85 17.33
C PHE A 175 -0.54 3.77 18.41
N ALA A 176 0.00 3.19 19.47
CA ALA A 176 0.64 3.91 20.57
C ALA A 176 2.08 3.41 20.74
N PRO A 177 2.97 4.15 21.43
CA PRO A 177 4.32 3.67 21.73
C PRO A 177 4.29 2.30 22.41
N ALA A 178 5.10 1.37 21.92
CA ALA A 178 5.14 0.02 22.47
C ALA A 178 5.84 -0.01 23.85
N PRO A 179 5.37 -0.84 24.80
CA PRO A 179 6.06 -1.06 26.06
C PRO A 179 7.51 -1.54 25.88
N HIS A 180 8.37 -1.29 26.87
CA HIS A 180 9.73 -1.83 26.87
C HIS A 180 9.73 -3.36 26.82
N GLY A 181 10.62 -3.93 26.01
CA GLY A 181 10.73 -5.38 25.82
C GLY A 181 9.77 -5.97 24.79
N THR A 182 8.91 -5.16 24.16
CA THR A 182 8.03 -5.61 23.08
C THR A 182 8.85 -6.16 21.91
N SER A 183 8.44 -7.32 21.39
CA SER A 183 9.11 -7.95 20.25
C SER A 183 8.64 -7.30 18.94
N PRO A 184 9.55 -6.98 18.01
CA PRO A 184 9.17 -6.46 16.70
C PRO A 184 8.49 -7.49 15.79
N ALA A 185 8.39 -8.75 16.23
CA ALA A 185 7.70 -9.83 15.52
C ALA A 185 6.27 -10.07 16.03
N ASP A 186 5.81 -9.33 17.05
CA ASP A 186 4.46 -9.48 17.58
C ASP A 186 3.41 -8.96 16.57
N GLN A 187 2.26 -9.62 16.49
CA GLN A 187 1.25 -9.40 15.44
C GLN A 187 0.68 -7.97 15.37
N ASN A 188 0.66 -7.25 16.49
CA ASN A 188 0.12 -5.90 16.63
C ASN A 188 1.20 -4.84 16.77
N VAL A 189 2.44 -5.17 16.40
CA VAL A 189 3.60 -4.30 16.58
C VAL A 189 4.17 -3.90 15.23
N ALA A 190 4.34 -2.60 15.03
CA ALA A 190 4.87 -2.05 13.79
C ALA A 190 5.78 -0.86 14.05
N ARG A 191 6.68 -0.56 13.12
CA ARG A 191 7.35 0.75 13.06
C ARG A 191 6.56 1.67 12.13
N ILE A 192 6.26 2.87 12.58
CA ILE A 192 5.54 3.87 11.78
C ILE A 192 6.50 4.98 11.34
N PHE A 193 6.83 4.97 10.05
CA PHE A 193 7.61 5.99 9.37
C PHE A 193 6.72 7.19 9.10
N ASP A 194 6.72 8.14 10.04
CA ASP A 194 5.95 9.38 9.95
C ASP A 194 6.88 10.57 9.72
N VAL A 195 6.97 11.01 8.46
CA VAL A 195 7.81 12.13 8.06
C VAL A 195 7.35 13.46 8.67
N LEU A 196 6.05 13.62 8.89
CA LEU A 196 5.46 14.84 9.45
C LEU A 196 5.75 14.92 10.95
N ALA A 197 5.61 13.82 11.68
CA ALA A 197 5.94 13.74 13.10
C ALA A 197 7.43 13.99 13.35
N ILE A 198 8.32 13.43 12.51
CA ILE A 198 9.77 13.65 12.62
C ILE A 198 10.13 15.11 12.31
N ALA A 199 9.49 15.71 11.32
CA ALA A 199 9.70 17.10 10.99
C ALA A 199 9.27 18.06 12.11
N ALA A 200 8.15 17.75 12.77
CA ALA A 200 7.63 18.53 13.90
C ALA A 200 8.48 18.34 15.17
N GLY A 201 8.83 17.10 15.51
CA GLY A 201 9.49 16.76 16.76
C GLY A 201 11.02 16.91 16.75
N ASN A 202 11.65 16.85 15.58
CA ASN A 202 13.11 16.80 15.42
C ASN A 202 13.80 15.79 16.38
N PRO A 203 13.38 14.52 16.38
CA PRO A 203 13.95 13.53 17.28
C PRO A 203 15.44 13.28 16.98
N PRO A 204 16.19 12.72 17.94
CA PRO A 204 17.57 12.29 17.72
C PRO A 204 17.72 11.35 16.52
N VAL A 205 18.91 11.32 15.95
CA VAL A 205 19.27 10.36 14.89
C VAL A 205 19.23 8.94 15.47
N SER A 206 18.53 8.06 14.77
CA SER A 206 18.41 6.63 15.08
C SER A 206 18.67 5.88 13.79
N LEU A 207 19.85 5.27 13.65
CA LEU A 207 20.23 4.59 12.42
C LEU A 207 19.53 3.23 12.32
N GLY A 208 19.16 2.84 11.10
CA GLY A 208 18.63 1.53 10.83
C GLY A 208 18.50 1.26 9.34
N ASP A 209 17.98 0.07 9.02
CA ASP A 209 17.79 -0.39 7.66
C ASP A 209 16.34 -0.83 7.43
N ILE A 210 15.84 -0.55 6.23
CA ILE A 210 14.54 -0.99 5.73
C ILE A 210 14.80 -2.12 4.75
N PRO A 211 14.53 -3.38 5.12
CA PRO A 211 14.79 -4.53 4.24
C PRO A 211 13.79 -4.56 3.08
N LEU A 212 14.28 -4.87 1.88
CA LEU A 212 13.44 -5.02 0.67
C LEU A 212 13.30 -6.48 0.22
N TRP A 213 14.08 -7.39 0.80
CA TRP A 213 14.11 -8.81 0.45
C TRP A 213 13.31 -9.67 1.45
N LEU A 214 12.44 -10.55 0.92
CA LEU A 214 11.51 -11.35 1.73
C LEU A 214 12.17 -12.25 2.79
N GLU A 215 13.35 -12.81 2.47
CA GLU A 215 14.04 -13.75 3.35
C GLU A 215 14.93 -13.04 4.38
N HIS A 216 15.06 -11.71 4.29
CA HIS A 216 15.78 -10.95 5.30
C HIS A 216 15.05 -11.08 6.66
N PRO A 217 15.73 -11.40 7.78
CA PRO A 217 15.07 -11.67 9.06
C PRO A 217 14.19 -10.53 9.57
N GLN A 218 14.58 -9.29 9.27
CA GLN A 218 13.81 -8.11 9.67
C GLN A 218 12.66 -7.78 8.71
N PHE A 219 12.55 -8.43 7.55
CA PHE A 219 11.47 -8.17 6.58
C PHE A 219 10.09 -8.50 7.17
N GLN A 220 10.03 -9.52 8.03
CA GLN A 220 8.80 -9.95 8.71
C GLN A 220 8.28 -8.94 9.73
N GLN A 221 9.07 -7.91 10.11
CA GLN A 221 8.60 -6.84 10.98
C GLN A 221 7.63 -5.93 10.22
N GLN A 222 6.48 -5.62 10.82
CA GLN A 222 5.52 -4.72 10.20
C GLN A 222 6.07 -3.29 10.15
N ARG A 223 5.95 -2.66 8.99
CA ARG A 223 6.36 -1.27 8.77
C ARG A 223 5.27 -0.56 8.01
N TYR A 224 4.90 0.60 8.53
CA TYR A 224 3.92 1.48 7.93
C TYR A 224 4.53 2.84 7.67
N TRP A 225 4.12 3.48 6.58
CA TRP A 225 4.48 4.85 6.23
C TRP A 225 3.24 5.72 6.34
N HIS A 226 3.32 6.77 7.15
CA HIS A 226 2.30 7.79 7.19
C HIS A 226 2.70 8.89 6.21
N LEU A 227 1.99 8.96 5.07
CA LEU A 227 2.31 9.86 3.97
C LEU A 227 1.09 10.72 3.63
N PRO A 228 1.26 12.03 3.33
CA PRO A 228 0.17 12.90 2.94
C PRO A 228 -0.22 12.72 1.46
N VAL A 229 -0.54 11.50 1.07
CA VAL A 229 -0.94 11.15 -0.29
C VAL A 229 -2.29 10.43 -0.30
N ARG A 230 -2.96 10.42 -1.45
CA ARG A 230 -4.27 9.77 -1.59
C ARG A 230 -4.14 8.25 -1.70
N ILE A 231 -4.81 7.53 -0.80
CA ILE A 231 -4.83 6.07 -0.78
C ILE A 231 -5.43 5.48 -2.07
N GLU A 232 -6.38 6.19 -2.67
CA GLU A 232 -7.02 5.78 -3.92
C GLU A 232 -6.02 5.82 -5.09
N ALA A 233 -5.14 6.82 -5.11
CA ALA A 233 -4.09 6.94 -6.12
C ALA A 233 -3.01 5.88 -5.91
N VAL A 234 -2.61 5.62 -4.66
CA VAL A 234 -1.67 4.53 -4.34
C VAL A 234 -2.23 3.18 -4.75
N LEU A 235 -3.50 2.89 -4.46
CA LEU A 235 -4.14 1.63 -4.87
C LEU A 235 -4.21 1.51 -6.40
N ALA A 236 -4.54 2.59 -7.11
CA ALA A 236 -4.58 2.57 -8.58
C ALA A 236 -3.20 2.26 -9.19
N VAL A 237 -2.15 2.92 -8.70
CA VAL A 237 -0.75 2.65 -9.12
C VAL A 237 -0.37 1.21 -8.80
N LEU A 238 -0.70 0.72 -7.60
CA LEU A 238 -0.41 -0.64 -7.20
C LEU A 238 -1.10 -1.66 -8.11
N ILE A 239 -2.39 -1.48 -8.45
CA ILE A 239 -3.12 -2.41 -9.32
C ILE A 239 -2.48 -2.48 -10.71
N GLU A 240 -2.09 -1.33 -11.28
CA GLU A 240 -1.39 -1.30 -12.57
C GLU A 240 -0.02 -1.99 -12.49
N GLN A 241 0.71 -1.78 -11.39
CA GLN A 241 2.05 -2.34 -11.21
C GLN A 241 2.06 -3.79 -10.73
N ALA A 242 0.93 -4.29 -10.20
CA ALA A 242 0.85 -5.61 -9.58
C ALA A 242 1.21 -6.73 -10.56
N ASP A 243 0.98 -6.54 -11.86
CA ASP A 243 1.33 -7.51 -12.91
C ASP A 243 2.84 -7.77 -12.99
N PHE A 244 3.68 -6.82 -12.56
CA PHE A 244 5.13 -7.01 -12.44
C PHE A 244 5.52 -7.70 -11.12
N GLY A 245 4.65 -7.63 -10.11
CA GLY A 245 4.86 -8.20 -8.79
C GLY A 245 4.58 -9.70 -8.71
N ILE A 246 5.21 -10.35 -7.73
CA ILE A 246 4.99 -11.76 -7.45
C ILE A 246 3.78 -11.99 -6.52
N ASN A 247 3.05 -13.09 -6.75
CA ASN A 247 1.86 -13.41 -5.96
C ASN A 247 2.16 -13.90 -4.52
N LYS A 248 3.44 -14.01 -4.12
CA LYS A 248 3.81 -14.36 -2.75
C LYS A 248 3.63 -13.19 -1.77
N ILE A 249 3.51 -11.97 -2.28
CA ILE A 249 3.29 -10.77 -1.47
C ILE A 249 1.77 -10.57 -1.35
N PRO A 250 1.19 -10.65 -0.14
CA PRO A 250 -0.26 -10.59 0.06
C PRO A 250 -0.90 -9.37 -0.58
N GLU A 251 -0.29 -8.19 -0.43
CA GLU A 251 -0.80 -6.94 -0.98
C GLU A 251 -0.89 -6.95 -2.51
N ILE A 252 0.11 -7.51 -3.20
CA ILE A 252 0.10 -7.65 -4.66
C ILE A 252 -1.01 -8.59 -5.09
N ASN A 253 -1.18 -9.72 -4.40
CA ASN A 253 -2.22 -10.68 -4.70
C ASN A 253 -3.63 -10.09 -4.49
N THR A 254 -3.85 -9.38 -3.38
CA THR A 254 -5.14 -8.73 -3.10
C THR A 254 -5.41 -7.58 -4.06
N ALA A 255 -4.40 -6.79 -4.46
CA ALA A 255 -4.56 -5.75 -5.48
C ALA A 255 -4.99 -6.33 -6.84
N LYS A 256 -4.37 -7.44 -7.28
CA LYS A 256 -4.81 -8.17 -8.49
C LYS A 256 -6.25 -8.65 -8.36
N ALA A 257 -6.63 -9.19 -7.20
CA ALA A 257 -7.99 -9.63 -6.95
C ALA A 257 -8.99 -8.48 -7.04
N ILE A 258 -8.72 -7.33 -6.41
CA ILE A 258 -9.55 -6.12 -6.49
C ILE A 258 -9.73 -5.69 -7.95
N GLY A 259 -8.62 -5.56 -8.70
CA GLY A 259 -8.66 -5.19 -10.12
C GLY A 259 -9.45 -6.19 -10.97
N GLY A 260 -9.30 -7.50 -10.71
CA GLY A 260 -10.03 -8.56 -11.38
C GLY A 260 -11.53 -8.55 -11.09
N ILE A 261 -11.92 -8.38 -9.82
CA ILE A 261 -13.33 -8.33 -9.40
C ILE A 261 -14.06 -7.20 -10.13
N ILE A 262 -13.49 -6.00 -10.12
CA ILE A 262 -14.13 -4.83 -10.74
C ILE A 262 -14.25 -5.01 -12.25
N LYS A 263 -13.21 -5.53 -12.91
CA LYS A 263 -13.25 -5.85 -14.35
C LYS A 263 -14.35 -6.87 -14.68
N LEU A 264 -14.52 -7.91 -13.87
CA LEU A 264 -15.56 -8.93 -14.05
C LEU A 264 -16.97 -8.36 -13.84
N GLN A 265 -17.17 -7.57 -12.78
CA GLN A 265 -18.45 -6.91 -12.50
C GLN A 265 -18.89 -6.00 -13.66
N ARG A 266 -17.96 -5.27 -14.29
CA ARG A 266 -18.23 -4.45 -15.47
C ARG A 266 -18.71 -5.25 -16.69
N LEU A 267 -18.29 -6.51 -16.79
CA LEU A 267 -18.77 -7.44 -17.82
C LEU A 267 -20.10 -8.11 -17.45
N GLY A 268 -20.71 -7.74 -16.32
CA GLY A 268 -21.93 -8.37 -15.82
C GLY A 268 -21.73 -9.76 -15.24
N LEU A 269 -20.48 -10.17 -14.96
CA LEU A 269 -20.16 -11.48 -14.41
C LEU A 269 -20.19 -11.44 -12.89
N LYS A 270 -20.82 -12.45 -12.28
CA LYS A 270 -20.83 -12.62 -10.82
C LYS A 270 -19.51 -13.22 -10.35
N VAL A 271 -18.88 -12.56 -9.38
CA VAL A 271 -17.76 -13.13 -8.64
C VAL A 271 -18.31 -13.83 -7.41
N SER A 272 -17.95 -15.11 -7.24
CA SER A 272 -18.31 -15.89 -6.05
C SER A 272 -17.06 -16.11 -5.21
N LYS A 273 -17.17 -16.13 -3.88
CA LYS A 273 -16.06 -16.62 -3.04
C LYS A 273 -15.71 -18.05 -3.47
N PRO A 274 -14.42 -18.39 -3.58
CA PRO A 274 -14.04 -19.80 -3.66
C PRO A 274 -14.59 -20.49 -2.42
N SER A 275 -15.38 -21.54 -2.63
CA SER A 275 -15.97 -22.30 -1.52
C SER A 275 -14.84 -22.91 -0.70
N ALA A 276 -14.81 -22.69 0.60
CA ALA A 276 -13.83 -23.30 1.52
C ALA A 276 -14.05 -24.82 1.72
N ASP A 277 -14.87 -25.44 0.87
CA ASP A 277 -15.45 -26.78 1.05
C ASP A 277 -14.97 -27.79 0.00
N ASP A 278 -13.96 -27.46 -0.80
CA ASP A 278 -13.23 -28.46 -1.60
C ASP A 278 -12.31 -29.26 -0.68
N GLY A 279 -12.94 -30.19 0.06
CA GLY A 279 -12.27 -31.22 0.82
C GLY A 279 -11.32 -32.07 -0.04
N PRO A 280 -10.43 -32.83 0.60
CA PRO A 280 -9.42 -33.62 -0.11
C PRO A 280 -10.10 -34.59 -1.07
N VAL A 281 -9.70 -34.52 -2.34
CA VAL A 281 -10.08 -35.46 -3.41
C VAL A 281 -9.90 -36.88 -2.90
N PRO A 282 -10.92 -37.75 -2.92
CA PRO A 282 -10.76 -39.12 -2.47
C PRO A 282 -9.78 -39.83 -3.39
N GLY A 283 -8.68 -40.28 -2.79
CA GLY A 283 -7.65 -41.05 -3.47
C GLY A 283 -8.26 -42.28 -4.14
N VAL A 284 -8.06 -42.38 -5.45
CA VAL A 284 -8.37 -43.58 -6.23
C VAL A 284 -7.42 -44.67 -5.75
N GLY A 285 -7.91 -45.52 -4.85
CA GLY A 285 -7.21 -46.72 -4.42
C GLY A 285 -7.04 -47.70 -5.58
N PRO A 286 -5.89 -48.38 -5.71
CA PRO A 286 -5.68 -49.35 -6.77
C PRO A 286 -6.52 -50.61 -6.48
N ALA A 287 -7.47 -50.90 -7.36
CA ALA A 287 -8.19 -52.15 -7.37
C ALA A 287 -7.25 -53.29 -7.78
N GLY A 288 -7.03 -54.23 -6.86
CA GLY A 288 -6.29 -55.45 -7.11
C GLY A 288 -6.99 -56.36 -8.12
N GLY A 289 -6.22 -56.91 -9.05
CA GLY A 289 -6.62 -57.99 -9.93
C GLY A 289 -5.57 -59.09 -9.86
N GLY A 290 -5.78 -60.06 -8.97
CA GLY A 290 -5.05 -61.32 -8.97
C GLY A 290 -5.68 -62.31 -9.95
N ARG A 291 -4.85 -62.99 -10.75
CA ARG A 291 -5.10 -64.38 -11.17
C ARG A 291 -3.83 -65.01 -11.76
N SER A 292 -3.28 -65.98 -11.04
CA SER A 292 -2.44 -67.07 -11.56
C SER A 292 -3.31 -68.02 -12.43
N PRO A 293 -2.74 -68.85 -13.30
CA PRO A 293 -1.77 -69.92 -12.97
C PRO A 293 -0.35 -69.66 -13.46
#